data_AF-A0A2T4V7I9-F1
#
_entry.id   AF-A0A2T4V7I9-F1
#
_cell.length_a   1.000
_cell.length_b   1.000
_cell.length_c   1.000
_cell.angle_alpha   90.00
_cell.angle_beta   90.00
_cell.angle_gamma   90.00
#
_symmetry.space_group_name_H-M   'P 1'
#
loop_
_entity.id
_entity.type
_entity.pdbx_description
1 polymer ?
#
loop_
_entity_poly.entity_id
_entity_poly.type
_entity_poly.pdbx_seq_one_letter_code
_entity_poly.pdbx_strand_id
1 'polypeptide(L)'
;MKDRGSRANVPEVLEQEAQARREVAAMGKREFLEQYQRLAKLYTADPGNPGSYACEGCERCANCMFCRDCDSCYQCTHCTRCELCNNCTHCVDCKQCHQCAYCVQSENCTGSAYLVLCRNMSDSNYCFGSVGLSKKDFHILNVPFPRTEYFKQVKRLREEMGV
;
A
#
# COMPACT_ATOMS: atom_id res chain seq x y z
N MET A 1 -33.55 -1.54 24.08
CA MET A 1 -33.21 -0.67 22.94
C MET A 1 -32.16 -1.38 22.09
N LYS A 2 -32.45 -1.67 20.82
CA LYS A 2 -31.46 -2.28 19.89
C LYS A 2 -30.76 -1.16 19.14
N ASP A 3 -29.45 -1.07 19.32
CA ASP A 3 -28.51 -0.18 18.64
C ASP A 3 -28.67 -0.32 17.12
N ARG A 4 -29.26 0.69 16.47
CA ARG A 4 -29.31 0.79 15.02
C ARG A 4 -27.99 1.42 14.58
N GLY A 5 -27.01 0.59 14.26
CA GLY A 5 -25.80 1.03 13.59
C GLY A 5 -26.15 1.92 12.39
N SER A 6 -25.63 3.14 12.40
CA SER A 6 -25.80 4.15 11.37
C SER A 6 -25.25 3.66 10.04
N ARG A 7 -26.12 3.11 9.18
CA ARG A 7 -25.79 2.88 7.76
C ARG A 7 -25.69 4.26 7.11
N ALA A 8 -24.48 4.70 6.79
CA ALA A 8 -24.24 5.91 6.02
C ALA A 8 -25.04 5.85 4.70
N ASN A 9 -25.59 6.98 4.28
CA ASN A 9 -26.42 7.06 3.08
C ASN A 9 -25.54 6.99 1.82
N VAL A 10 -25.94 6.23 0.80
CA VAL A 10 -25.12 6.02 -0.42
C VAL A 10 -24.70 7.33 -1.11
N PRO A 11 -25.56 8.36 -1.26
CA PRO A 11 -25.16 9.65 -1.83
C PRO A 11 -24.10 10.39 -1.00
N GLU A 12 -24.18 10.28 0.33
CA GLU A 12 -23.23 10.92 1.24
C GLU A 12 -21.83 10.30 1.11
N VAL A 13 -21.75 8.98 0.98
CA VAL A 13 -20.49 8.27 0.73
C VAL A 13 -19.86 8.68 -0.60
N LEU A 14 -20.67 8.79 -1.66
CA LEU A 14 -20.19 9.20 -2.98
C LEU A 14 -19.67 10.64 -3.00
N GLU A 15 -20.32 11.55 -2.27
CA GLU A 15 -19.86 12.92 -2.10
C GLU A 15 -18.57 13.01 -1.30
N GLN A 16 -18.44 12.26 -0.20
CA GLN A 16 -17.22 12.17 0.60
C GLN A 16 -16.05 11.64 -0.24
N GLU A 17 -16.27 10.60 -1.03
CA GLU A 17 -15.25 10.08 -1.95
C GLU A 17 -14.88 11.11 -3.04
N ALA A 18 -15.87 11.81 -3.60
CA ALA A 18 -15.60 12.84 -4.60
C ALA A 18 -14.79 14.00 -4.03
N GLN A 19 -15.06 14.39 -2.80
CA GLN A 19 -14.30 15.41 -2.08
C GLN A 19 -12.88 14.92 -1.79
N ALA A 20 -12.71 13.72 -1.26
CA ALA A 20 -11.40 13.12 -1.03
C ALA A 20 -10.56 13.02 -2.32
N ARG A 21 -11.18 12.67 -3.45
CA ARG A 21 -10.52 12.65 -4.76
C ARG A 21 -10.03 14.04 -5.18
N ARG A 22 -10.83 15.10 -4.94
CA ARG A 22 -10.46 16.49 -5.24
C ARG A 22 -9.30 16.95 -4.38
N GLU A 23 -9.29 16.58 -3.10
CA GLU A 23 -8.20 16.91 -2.18
C GLU A 23 -6.89 16.27 -2.64
N VAL A 24 -6.89 14.97 -2.94
CA VAL A 24 -5.71 14.29 -3.51
C VAL A 24 -5.27 14.94 -4.82
N ALA A 25 -6.21 15.34 -5.67
CA ALA A 25 -5.92 16.03 -6.91
C ALA A 25 -5.37 17.45 -6.71
N ALA A 26 -5.52 18.08 -5.55
CA ALA A 26 -4.97 19.42 -5.27
C ALA A 26 -3.62 19.38 -4.53
N MET A 27 -3.26 18.25 -3.91
CA MET A 27 -2.06 18.12 -3.10
C MET A 27 -0.77 18.21 -3.91
N GLY A 28 0.22 18.91 -3.36
CA GLY A 28 1.60 18.86 -3.82
C GLY A 28 2.42 17.78 -3.10
N LYS A 29 3.63 17.52 -3.61
CA LYS A 29 4.60 16.52 -3.08
C LYS A 29 4.71 16.47 -1.55
N ARG A 30 4.90 17.62 -0.89
CA ARG A 30 5.10 17.66 0.58
C ARG A 30 3.87 17.14 1.33
N GLU A 31 2.70 17.66 0.96
CA GLU A 31 1.41 17.29 1.58
C GLU A 31 1.09 15.82 1.34
N PHE A 32 1.36 15.33 0.13
CA PHE A 32 1.22 13.92 -0.20
C PHE A 32 2.04 13.02 0.74
N LEU A 33 3.33 13.34 0.91
CA LEU A 33 4.22 12.53 1.77
C LEU A 33 3.82 12.59 3.24
N GLU A 34 3.32 13.74 3.71
CA GLU A 34 2.79 13.89 5.07
C GLU A 34 1.54 13.00 5.28
N GLN A 35 0.60 12.99 4.33
CA GLN A 35 -0.58 12.11 4.40
C GLN A 35 -0.20 10.63 4.32
N TYR A 36 0.74 10.26 3.45
CA TYR A 36 1.26 8.90 3.35
C TYR A 36 1.88 8.43 4.68
N GLN A 37 2.71 9.26 5.30
CA GLN A 37 3.30 8.95 6.61
C GLN A 37 2.24 8.82 7.70
N ARG A 38 1.19 9.64 7.66
CA ARG A 38 0.05 9.53 8.58
C ARG A 38 -0.68 8.19 8.41
N LEU A 39 -0.97 7.77 7.17
CA LEU A 39 -1.60 6.47 6.89
C LEU A 39 -0.75 5.31 7.42
N ALA A 40 0.57 5.36 7.20
CA ALA A 40 1.49 4.36 7.74
C ALA A 40 1.47 4.28 9.28
N LYS A 41 1.41 5.43 9.97
CA LYS A 41 1.30 5.48 11.43
C LYS A 41 -0.04 4.94 11.94
N LEU A 42 -1.14 5.29 11.28
CA LEU A 42 -2.47 4.82 11.68
C LEU A 42 -2.60 3.31 11.52
N TYR A 43 -2.13 2.75 10.41
CA TYR A 43 -2.15 1.31 10.18
C TYR A 43 -1.34 0.53 11.21
N THR A 44 -0.21 1.10 11.66
CA THR A 44 0.64 0.46 12.67
C THR A 44 0.15 0.60 14.11
N ALA A 45 -0.80 1.51 14.36
CA ALA A 45 -1.44 1.70 15.65
C ALA A 45 -2.70 0.82 15.85
N ASP A 46 -3.16 0.14 14.81
CA ASP A 46 -4.25 -0.85 14.90
C ASP A 46 -3.68 -2.20 15.37
N PRO A 47 -4.10 -2.73 16.54
CA PRO A 47 -3.61 -4.01 17.06
C PRO A 47 -4.14 -5.23 16.27
N GLY A 48 -4.90 -5.02 15.20
CA GLY A 48 -5.49 -6.06 14.36
C GLY A 48 -4.47 -6.95 13.63
N ASN A 49 -3.99 -7.99 14.31
CA ASN A 49 -3.29 -9.11 13.70
C ASN A 49 -3.92 -10.45 14.11
N PRO A 50 -4.94 -10.96 13.41
CA PRO A 50 -5.33 -12.35 13.55
C PRO A 50 -4.27 -13.22 12.84
N GLY A 51 -3.21 -13.61 13.56
CA GLY A 51 -2.19 -14.46 12.96
C GLY A 51 -0.84 -14.64 13.66
N SER A 52 -0.66 -14.32 14.95
CA SER A 52 0.60 -14.66 15.66
C SER A 52 0.38 -14.75 17.18
N TYR A 53 0.88 -15.82 17.81
CA TYR A 53 0.84 -16.03 19.26
C TYR A 53 2.26 -16.36 19.76
N ALA A 54 2.71 -15.63 20.79
CA ALA A 54 3.93 -15.82 21.59
C ALA A 54 5.31 -15.81 20.86
N CYS A 55 5.90 -14.62 20.72
CA CYS A 55 7.34 -14.43 20.52
C CYS A 55 7.82 -13.21 21.34
N GLU A 56 8.81 -13.38 22.22
CA GLU A 56 9.51 -12.28 22.90
C GLU A 56 10.79 -11.91 22.12
N GLY A 57 10.96 -10.64 21.77
CA GLY A 57 12.18 -10.10 21.16
C GLY A 57 12.20 -9.95 19.62
N CYS A 58 11.06 -10.02 18.93
CA CYS A 58 10.95 -9.80 17.48
C CYS A 58 9.88 -8.74 17.14
N GLU A 59 10.17 -7.78 16.25
CA GLU A 59 9.18 -6.85 15.69
C GLU A 59 8.85 -7.18 14.22
N ARG A 60 7.55 -7.42 13.95
CA ARG A 60 6.91 -7.58 12.62
C ARG A 60 7.49 -8.65 11.69
N CYS A 61 7.23 -9.91 12.00
CA CYS A 61 7.38 -11.01 11.03
C CYS A 61 6.14 -11.91 11.07
N ALA A 62 5.58 -12.19 9.89
CA ALA A 62 4.67 -13.31 9.65
C ALA A 62 5.34 -14.22 8.59
N ASN A 63 5.39 -15.53 8.85
CA ASN A 63 6.01 -16.57 8.00
C ASN A 63 7.54 -16.49 7.77
N CYS A 64 8.35 -16.41 8.83
CA CYS A 64 9.82 -16.54 8.70
C CYS A 64 10.42 -17.54 9.72
N MET A 65 11.32 -18.43 9.26
CA MET A 65 12.26 -19.19 10.08
C MET A 65 13.70 -18.98 9.56
N PHE A 66 14.63 -18.76 10.49
CA PHE A 66 16.10 -18.68 10.32
C PHE A 66 16.65 -17.67 9.31
N CYS A 67 16.65 -16.36 9.61
CA CYS A 67 17.58 -15.45 8.91
C CYS A 67 18.12 -14.32 9.80
N ARG A 68 19.38 -13.94 9.55
CA ARG A 68 20.06 -12.73 10.04
C ARG A 68 20.98 -12.24 8.90
N ASP A 69 20.93 -10.94 8.61
CA ASP A 69 21.64 -10.21 7.52
C ASP A 69 21.27 -10.58 6.05
N CYS A 70 19.97 -10.62 5.71
CA CYS A 70 19.46 -11.18 4.44
C CYS A 70 19.81 -10.33 3.19
N ASP A 71 20.27 -10.80 2.02
CA ASP A 71 20.44 -12.12 1.36
C ASP A 71 19.18 -13.00 1.16
N SER A 72 19.07 -13.63 -0.02
CA SER A 72 17.93 -14.46 -0.50
C SER A 72 16.69 -13.73 -1.03
N CYS A 73 16.81 -13.12 -2.21
CA CYS A 73 15.68 -13.00 -3.13
C CYS A 73 15.39 -14.38 -3.74
N TYR A 74 14.19 -14.93 -3.54
CA TYR A 74 13.84 -16.25 -4.07
C TYR A 74 12.92 -16.12 -5.28
N GLN A 75 13.34 -16.63 -6.44
CA GLN A 75 12.59 -16.58 -7.71
C GLN A 75 12.18 -15.14 -8.14
N CYS A 76 13.07 -14.16 -7.97
CA CYS A 76 12.86 -12.80 -8.48
C CYS A 76 13.51 -12.59 -9.84
N THR A 77 12.83 -11.88 -10.74
CA THR A 77 13.32 -11.57 -12.09
C THR A 77 13.24 -10.07 -12.37
N HIS A 78 14.29 -9.47 -12.93
CA HIS A 78 14.31 -8.02 -13.27
C HIS A 78 14.03 -7.07 -12.09
N CYS A 79 14.49 -7.39 -10.87
CA CYS A 79 14.34 -6.52 -9.70
C CYS A 79 15.61 -5.72 -9.41
N THR A 80 15.47 -4.49 -8.92
CA THR A 80 16.60 -3.57 -8.68
C THR A 80 16.51 -2.99 -7.26
N ARG A 81 17.56 -3.15 -6.46
CA ARG A 81 17.62 -2.64 -5.06
C ARG A 81 16.46 -3.13 -4.16
N CYS A 82 16.07 -4.40 -4.32
CA CYS A 82 15.03 -5.03 -3.50
C CYS A 82 15.63 -5.85 -2.33
N GLU A 83 14.95 -5.89 -1.20
CA GLU A 83 15.38 -6.57 0.03
C GLU A 83 14.27 -7.53 0.50
N LEU A 84 14.57 -8.78 0.83
CA LEU A 84 13.60 -9.76 1.36
C LEU A 84 12.40 -10.06 0.44
N CYS A 85 12.59 -10.03 -0.89
CA CYS A 85 11.51 -10.27 -1.86
C CYS A 85 11.45 -11.73 -2.35
N ASN A 86 10.25 -12.26 -2.60
CA ASN A 86 10.03 -13.61 -3.13
C ASN A 86 9.05 -13.58 -4.30
N ASN A 87 9.30 -14.31 -5.39
CA ASN A 87 8.43 -14.37 -6.57
C ASN A 87 8.08 -12.99 -7.16
N CYS A 88 9.06 -12.08 -7.18
CA CYS A 88 8.83 -10.71 -7.64
C CYS A 88 9.38 -10.46 -9.04
N THR A 89 8.67 -9.66 -9.84
CA THR A 89 9.11 -9.33 -11.21
C THR A 89 9.02 -7.84 -11.49
N HIS A 90 10.09 -7.23 -12.04
CA HIS A 90 10.13 -5.80 -12.38
C HIS A 90 9.89 -4.85 -11.19
N CYS A 91 10.41 -5.19 -10.01
CA CYS A 91 10.29 -4.34 -8.81
C CYS A 91 11.55 -3.49 -8.58
N VAL A 92 11.39 -2.28 -8.06
CA VAL A 92 12.49 -1.33 -7.80
C VAL A 92 12.37 -0.75 -6.40
N ASP A 93 13.45 -0.78 -5.61
CA ASP A 93 13.50 -0.24 -4.24
C ASP A 93 12.41 -0.82 -3.31
N CYS A 94 12.06 -2.10 -3.48
CA CYS A 94 11.02 -2.77 -2.68
C CYS A 94 11.59 -3.56 -1.50
N LYS A 95 10.82 -3.68 -0.41
CA LYS A 95 11.22 -4.46 0.78
C LYS A 95 10.13 -5.43 1.22
N GLN A 96 10.49 -6.66 1.57
CA GLN A 96 9.54 -7.65 2.11
C GLN A 96 8.30 -7.86 1.20
N CYS A 97 8.50 -7.98 -0.12
CA CYS A 97 7.40 -8.21 -1.06
C CYS A 97 7.33 -9.68 -1.52
N HIS A 98 6.13 -10.23 -1.64
CA HIS A 98 5.90 -11.63 -2.01
C HIS A 98 4.89 -11.73 -3.15
N GLN A 99 5.23 -12.43 -4.23
CA GLN A 99 4.37 -12.57 -5.43
C GLN A 99 3.92 -11.21 -6.00
N CYS A 100 4.85 -10.25 -6.08
CA CYS A 100 4.56 -8.89 -6.54
C CYS A 100 5.15 -8.58 -7.91
N ALA A 101 4.51 -7.69 -8.67
CA ALA A 101 5.02 -7.28 -9.98
C ALA A 101 4.94 -5.77 -10.20
N TYR A 102 5.91 -5.18 -10.91
CA TYR A 102 5.91 -3.76 -11.29
C TYR A 102 5.75 -2.80 -10.09
N CYS A 103 6.37 -3.13 -8.96
CA CYS A 103 6.29 -2.33 -7.75
C CYS A 103 7.50 -1.39 -7.62
N VAL A 104 7.27 -0.17 -7.15
CA VAL A 104 8.32 0.84 -6.94
C VAL A 104 8.23 1.38 -5.51
N GLN A 105 9.34 1.39 -4.78
CA GLN A 105 9.45 1.95 -3.43
C GLN A 105 8.33 1.46 -2.48
N SER A 106 7.99 0.18 -2.58
CA SER A 106 6.87 -0.42 -1.86
C SER A 106 7.35 -1.49 -0.87
N GLU A 107 6.69 -1.60 0.28
CA GLU A 107 7.15 -2.42 1.39
C GLU A 107 6.03 -3.33 1.92
N ASN A 108 6.36 -4.54 2.39
CA ASN A 108 5.40 -5.47 3.02
C ASN A 108 4.16 -5.74 2.14
N CYS A 109 4.34 -6.10 0.88
CA CYS A 109 3.23 -6.31 -0.07
C CYS A 109 3.15 -7.76 -0.51
N THR A 110 1.94 -8.31 -0.64
CA THR A 110 1.71 -9.70 -1.06
C THR A 110 0.70 -9.77 -2.22
N GLY A 111 0.99 -10.58 -3.24
CA GLY A 111 0.06 -10.87 -4.33
C GLY A 111 -0.39 -9.65 -5.14
N SER A 112 0.42 -8.58 -5.15
CA SER A 112 0.01 -7.24 -5.59
C SER A 112 0.86 -6.74 -6.76
N ALA A 113 0.28 -5.94 -7.67
CA ALA A 113 1.00 -5.42 -8.83
C ALA A 113 0.76 -3.92 -9.09
N TYR A 114 1.70 -3.27 -9.79
CA TYR A 114 1.63 -1.85 -10.16
C TYR A 114 1.48 -0.92 -8.94
N LEU A 115 2.28 -1.20 -7.90
CA LEU A 115 2.31 -0.39 -6.68
C LEU A 115 3.41 0.67 -6.75
N VAL A 116 3.14 1.85 -6.21
CA VAL A 116 4.14 2.92 -6.05
C VAL A 116 3.99 3.53 -4.67
N LEU A 117 5.06 3.55 -3.88
CA LEU A 117 5.04 4.10 -2.51
C LEU A 117 3.93 3.45 -1.65
N CYS A 118 3.75 2.14 -1.73
CA CYS A 118 2.71 1.44 -0.99
C CYS A 118 3.28 0.61 0.17
N ARG A 119 2.46 0.39 1.21
CA ARG A 119 2.83 -0.40 2.40
C ARG A 119 1.72 -1.36 2.82
N ASN A 120 2.07 -2.57 3.24
CA ASN A 120 1.11 -3.52 3.82
C ASN A 120 -0.08 -3.83 2.90
N MET A 121 0.18 -4.05 1.61
CA MET A 121 -0.87 -4.32 0.62
C MET A 121 -1.05 -5.84 0.42
N SER A 122 -2.28 -6.29 0.23
CA SER A 122 -2.59 -7.69 -0.12
C SER A 122 -3.52 -7.74 -1.33
N ASP A 123 -3.16 -8.52 -2.36
CA ASP A 123 -4.00 -8.78 -3.53
C ASP A 123 -4.59 -7.50 -4.16
N SER A 124 -3.81 -6.42 -4.19
CA SER A 124 -4.27 -5.08 -4.58
C SER A 124 -3.42 -4.54 -5.73
N ASN A 125 -4.05 -3.92 -6.71
CA ASN A 125 -3.38 -3.51 -7.94
C ASN A 125 -3.63 -2.04 -8.27
N TYR A 126 -2.66 -1.40 -8.94
CA TYR A 126 -2.78 0.00 -9.31
C TYR A 126 -3.06 0.87 -8.09
N CYS A 127 -2.10 0.90 -7.16
CA CYS A 127 -2.17 1.78 -6.00
C CYS A 127 -0.94 2.70 -5.93
N PHE A 128 -1.17 3.92 -5.46
CA PHE A 128 -0.14 4.93 -5.31
C PHE A 128 -0.22 5.56 -3.90
N GLY A 129 0.83 5.45 -3.08
CA GLY A 129 0.80 5.97 -1.70
C GLY A 129 -0.17 5.26 -0.77
N SER A 130 -0.65 4.07 -1.11
CA SER A 130 -1.70 3.39 -0.32
C SER A 130 -1.09 2.49 0.75
N VAL A 131 -1.81 2.35 1.87
CA VAL A 131 -1.36 1.58 3.04
C VAL A 131 -2.46 0.66 3.53
N GLY A 132 -2.16 -0.63 3.71
CA GLY A 132 -3.04 -1.52 4.47
C GLY A 132 -4.27 -2.01 3.72
N LEU A 133 -4.33 -1.87 2.39
CA LEU A 133 -5.49 -2.29 1.63
C LEU A 133 -5.38 -3.77 1.25
N SER A 134 -6.52 -4.46 1.26
CA SER A 134 -6.65 -5.84 0.79
C SER A 134 -7.74 -5.92 -0.28
N LYS A 135 -7.43 -6.53 -1.43
CA LYS A 135 -8.35 -6.73 -2.56
C LYS A 135 -8.96 -5.43 -3.08
N LYS A 136 -8.16 -4.37 -3.18
CA LYS A 136 -8.60 -3.05 -3.68
C LYS A 136 -7.71 -2.57 -4.81
N ASP A 137 -8.35 -2.06 -5.86
CA ASP A 137 -7.65 -1.54 -7.04
C ASP A 137 -7.94 -0.05 -7.26
N PHE A 138 -7.03 0.65 -7.94
CA PHE A 138 -7.18 2.07 -8.33
C PHE A 138 -7.33 3.01 -7.13
N HIS A 139 -6.41 2.90 -6.17
CA HIS A 139 -6.42 3.74 -4.98
C HIS A 139 -5.20 4.65 -4.91
N ILE A 140 -5.40 5.90 -4.50
CA ILE A 140 -4.33 6.85 -4.21
C ILE A 140 -4.52 7.33 -2.77
N LEU A 141 -3.52 7.17 -1.89
CA LEU A 141 -3.64 7.48 -0.46
C LEU A 141 -4.89 6.83 0.19
N ASN A 142 -5.20 5.58 -0.16
CA ASN A 142 -6.40 4.86 0.26
C ASN A 142 -7.75 5.43 -0.23
N VAL A 143 -7.74 6.41 -1.13
CA VAL A 143 -8.95 6.97 -1.75
C VAL A 143 -9.23 6.23 -3.07
N PRO A 144 -10.46 5.73 -3.30
CA PRO A 144 -10.81 5.07 -4.55
C PRO A 144 -10.97 6.06 -5.71
N PHE A 145 -10.38 5.73 -6.86
CA PHE A 145 -10.49 6.50 -8.09
C PHE A 145 -11.12 5.70 -9.23
N PRO A 146 -11.94 6.36 -10.08
CA PRO A 146 -12.26 5.83 -11.39
C PRO A 146 -10.99 5.60 -12.20
N ARG A 147 -10.92 4.49 -12.94
CA ARG A 147 -9.74 4.08 -13.72
C ARG A 147 -9.16 5.20 -14.59
N THR A 148 -10.02 5.95 -15.28
CA THR A 148 -9.60 7.04 -16.19
C THR A 148 -8.95 8.22 -15.45
N GLU A 149 -9.43 8.53 -14.25
CA GLU A 149 -8.90 9.59 -13.41
C GLU A 149 -7.62 9.13 -12.70
N TYR A 150 -7.59 7.88 -12.24
CA TYR A 150 -6.43 7.27 -11.59
C TYR A 150 -5.16 7.46 -12.43
N PHE A 151 -5.17 7.03 -13.70
CA PHE A 151 -3.97 7.12 -14.54
C PHE A 151 -3.55 8.56 -14.82
N LYS A 152 -4.49 9.51 -14.90
CA LYS A 152 -4.18 10.94 -15.05
C LYS A 152 -3.46 11.46 -13.81
N GLN A 153 -3.96 11.14 -12.62
CA GLN A 153 -3.34 11.59 -11.38
C GLN A 153 -2.00 10.92 -11.13
N VAL A 154 -1.88 9.62 -11.38
CA VAL A 154 -0.60 8.91 -11.23
C VAL A 154 0.48 9.46 -12.14
N LYS A 155 0.14 9.82 -13.39
CA LYS A 155 1.12 10.45 -14.30
C LYS A 155 1.68 11.74 -13.68
N ARG A 156 0.79 12.61 -13.18
CA ARG A 156 1.19 13.86 -12.52
C ARG A 156 2.04 13.61 -11.27
N LEU A 157 1.60 12.72 -10.39
CA LEU A 157 2.28 12.43 -9.13
C LEU A 157 3.67 11.81 -9.35
N ARG A 158 3.83 10.98 -10.38
CA ARG A 158 5.14 10.46 -10.80
C ARG A 158 6.11 11.56 -11.22
N GLU A 159 5.63 12.50 -12.04
CA GLU A 159 6.41 13.67 -12.46
C GLU A 159 6.82 14.54 -11.26
N GLU A 160 5.91 14.79 -10.32
CA GLU A 160 6.20 15.56 -9.10
C GLU A 160 7.18 14.86 -8.15
N MET A 161 7.12 13.53 -8.07
CA MET A 161 7.93 12.75 -7.13
C MET A 161 9.29 12.34 -7.71
N GLY A 162 9.43 12.32 -9.04
CA GLY A 162 10.65 11.93 -9.75
C GLY A 162 10.84 10.42 -9.81
N VAL A 163 9.74 9.66 -10.00
CA VAL A 163 9.68 8.17 -9.95
C VAL A 163 8.98 7.53 -11.15
#